data_AF-A0A138AK41-F1
#
_entry.id   AF-A0A138AK41-F1
#
_cell.length_a   1.000
_cell.length_b   1.000
_cell.length_c   1.000
_cell.angle_alpha   90.00
_cell.angle_beta   90.00
_cell.angle_gamma   90.00
#
_symmetry.space_group_name_H-M   'P 1'
#
loop_
_entity.id
_entity.type
_entity.pdbx_description
1 polymer ?
#
loop_
_entity_poly.entity_id
_entity_poly.type
_entity_poly.pdbx_seq_one_letter_code
_entity_poly.pdbx_strand_id
1 'polypeptide(L)'
;MRPRWWILVGSLILCAAALAWAASSGPDPFPTHWGLNGAGDSFSPRGRALAINAAGAAGVAVLFALLAKFVSAIPDAMINLPPGTRAYWLDAEHRAEFDALLQRWLLMIGSGVLLLLTITIAGAILGSGSNPVLAVAVWVFLALILAGVVHLIRTLVTAPKRAA
;
A
#
# COMPACT_ATOMS: atom_id res chain seq x y z
N MET A 1 15.34 -7.76 -11.31
CA MET A 1 15.22 -6.35 -10.85
C MET A 1 15.37 -6.30 -9.33
N ARG A 2 16.15 -5.36 -8.76
CA ARG A 2 16.38 -5.32 -7.30
C ARG A 2 15.12 -4.86 -6.55
N PRO A 3 14.68 -5.54 -5.48
CA PRO A 3 13.51 -5.14 -4.72
C PRO A 3 13.73 -3.79 -4.06
N ARG A 4 12.73 -2.92 -4.20
CA ARG A 4 12.81 -1.51 -3.80
C ARG A 4 12.42 -1.31 -2.34
N TRP A 5 12.99 -2.08 -1.40
CA TRP A 5 12.70 -1.99 0.03
C TRP A 5 12.73 -0.55 0.59
N TRP A 6 13.59 0.29 0.02
CA TRP A 6 13.70 1.70 0.35
C TRP A 6 12.41 2.49 0.16
N ILE A 7 11.51 2.10 -0.75
CA ILE A 7 10.22 2.80 -0.91
C ILE A 7 9.31 2.56 0.30
N LEU A 8 9.28 1.34 0.84
CA LEU A 8 8.49 1.01 2.02
C LEU A 8 9.05 1.70 3.26
N VAL A 9 10.38 1.64 3.43
CA VAL A 9 11.07 2.30 4.55
C VAL A 9 10.89 3.82 4.46
N GLY A 10 11.04 4.40 3.27
CA GLY A 10 10.81 5.83 3.04
C GLY A 10 9.38 6.25 3.37
N SER A 11 8.38 5.50 2.90
CA SER A 11 6.97 5.76 3.22
C SER A 11 6.67 5.63 4.71
N LEU A 12 7.29 4.66 5.41
CA LEU A 12 7.14 4.51 6.87
C LEU A 12 7.74 5.69 7.62
N ILE A 13 8.94 6.15 7.23
CA ILE A 13 9.60 7.31 7.83
C ILE A 13 8.75 8.57 7.63
N LEU A 14 8.21 8.79 6.42
CA LEU A 14 7.31 9.90 6.14
C LEU A 14 6.03 9.84 6.99
N CYS A 15 5.44 8.66 7.13
CA CYS A 15 4.26 8.47 7.97
C CYS A 15 4.56 8.73 9.45
N ALA A 16 5.72 8.27 9.94
CA ALA A 16 6.17 8.53 11.31
C ALA A 16 6.42 10.03 11.56
N ALA A 17 7.00 10.73 10.58
CA ALA A 17 7.19 12.18 10.66
C ALA A 17 5.84 12.92 10.69
N ALA A 18 4.86 12.52 9.87
CA ALA A 18 3.52 13.09 9.89
C ALA A 18 2.80 12.84 11.22
N LEU A 19 2.94 11.64 11.81
CA LEU A 19 2.41 11.32 13.14
C LEU A 19 3.02 12.19 14.23
N ALA A 20 4.34 12.38 14.20
CA ALA A 20 5.04 13.25 15.15
C ALA A 20 4.58 14.71 15.03
N TRP A 21 4.40 15.20 13.80
CA TRP A 21 3.86 16.54 13.55
C TRP A 21 2.40 16.67 14.03
N ALA A 22 1.57 15.65 13.80
CA ALA A 22 0.19 15.63 14.27
C ALA A 22 0.08 15.59 15.81
N ALA A 23 1.05 14.97 16.49
CA ALA A 23 1.09 14.95 17.94
C ALA A 23 1.28 16.34 18.55
N SER A 24 2.09 17.21 17.91
CA SER A 24 2.31 18.58 18.38
C SER A 24 1.27 19.58 17.87
N SER A 25 0.75 19.38 16.66
CA SER A 25 0.03 20.43 15.92
C SER A 25 -1.37 20.01 15.44
N GLY A 26 -1.73 18.74 15.57
CA GLY A 26 -3.03 18.23 15.12
C GLY A 26 -4.19 18.74 15.98
N PRO A 27 -5.41 18.85 15.42
CA PRO A 27 -6.59 19.26 16.15
C PRO A 27 -7.01 18.21 17.19
N ASP A 28 -7.75 18.65 18.21
CA ASP A 28 -8.48 17.78 19.12
C ASP A 28 -9.92 18.30 19.21
N PRO A 29 -10.93 17.59 18.64
CA PRO A 29 -10.87 16.22 18.17
C PRO A 29 -10.19 16.06 16.78
N PHE A 30 -9.61 14.89 16.55
CA PHE A 30 -8.84 14.55 15.35
C PHE A 30 -9.69 13.75 14.34
N PRO A 31 -9.71 14.12 13.05
CA PRO A 31 -10.41 13.37 12.01
C PRO A 31 -9.90 11.92 11.89
N THR A 32 -10.81 10.95 11.92
CA THR A 32 -10.51 9.52 11.78
C THR A 32 -11.05 8.90 10.51
N HIS A 33 -11.98 9.58 9.84
CA HIS A 33 -12.51 9.19 8.54
C HIS A 33 -12.70 10.44 7.67
N TRP A 34 -12.65 10.24 6.36
CA TRP A 34 -12.73 11.30 5.36
C TRP A 34 -13.71 10.89 4.27
N GLY A 35 -14.66 11.79 3.95
CA GLY A 35 -15.54 11.63 2.81
C GLY A 35 -14.79 11.77 1.48
N LEU A 36 -15.45 11.38 0.38
CA LEU A 36 -14.87 11.47 -0.98
C LEU A 36 -14.54 12.91 -1.43
N ASN A 37 -15.13 13.91 -0.78
CA ASN A 37 -14.83 15.33 -0.97
C ASN A 37 -13.63 15.82 -0.14
N GLY A 38 -12.96 14.93 0.60
CA GLY A 38 -11.85 15.26 1.48
C GLY A 38 -12.25 16.01 2.75
N ALA A 39 -13.52 15.99 3.16
CA ALA A 39 -13.96 16.53 4.44
C ALA A 39 -13.95 15.45 5.53
N GLY A 40 -13.56 15.82 6.75
CA GLY A 40 -13.62 14.92 7.90
C GLY A 40 -15.07 14.69 8.33
N ASP A 41 -15.50 13.43 8.40
CA ASP A 41 -16.88 13.04 8.75
C ASP A 41 -16.97 12.17 10.02
N SER A 42 -15.82 11.76 10.57
CA SER A 42 -15.70 11.08 11.85
C SER A 42 -14.49 11.60 12.61
N PHE A 43 -14.61 11.69 13.93
CA PHE A 43 -13.59 12.30 14.79
C PHE A 43 -13.40 11.50 16.08
N SER A 44 -12.21 11.57 16.67
CA SER A 44 -11.88 10.96 17.96
C SER A 44 -10.89 11.83 18.74
N PRO A 45 -10.73 11.62 20.06
CA PRO A 45 -9.67 12.29 20.81
C PRO A 45 -8.31 12.07 20.15
N ARG A 46 -7.53 13.15 19.99
CA ARG A 46 -6.28 13.15 19.21
C ARG A 46 -5.32 12.04 19.64
N GLY A 47 -5.08 11.89 20.95
CA GLY A 47 -4.19 10.85 21.47
C GLY A 47 -4.60 9.44 21.07
N ARG A 48 -5.90 9.14 21.10
CA ARG A 48 -6.45 7.83 20.68
C ARG A 48 -6.31 7.65 19.16
N ALA A 49 -6.67 8.67 18.38
CA ALA A 49 -6.56 8.61 16.92
C ALA A 49 -5.12 8.38 16.47
N LEU A 50 -4.15 9.09 17.05
CA LEU A 50 -2.73 8.95 16.72
C LEU A 50 -2.17 7.60 17.16
N ALA A 51 -2.56 7.08 18.33
CA ALA A 51 -2.15 5.75 18.78
C ALA A 51 -2.62 4.65 17.81
N ILE A 52 -3.87 4.73 17.35
CA ILE A 52 -4.43 3.79 16.37
C ILE A 52 -3.70 3.91 15.02
N ASN A 53 -3.48 5.13 14.53
CA ASN A 53 -2.76 5.34 13.26
C ASN A 53 -1.30 4.88 13.34
N ALA A 54 -0.61 5.11 14.46
CA ALA A 54 0.76 4.64 14.66
C ALA A 54 0.84 3.11 14.67
N ALA A 55 -0.05 2.45 15.42
CA ALA A 55 -0.15 1.00 15.45
C ALA A 55 -0.50 0.44 14.05
N GLY A 56 -1.45 1.07 13.35
CA GLY A 56 -1.84 0.70 11.99
C GLY A 56 -0.69 0.84 10.99
N ALA A 57 0.04 1.96 11.01
CA ALA A 57 1.19 2.20 10.14
C ALA A 57 2.31 1.16 10.39
N ALA A 58 2.64 0.89 11.65
CA ALA A 58 3.59 -0.15 12.01
C ALA A 58 3.12 -1.54 11.55
N GLY A 59 1.85 -1.87 11.79
CA GLY A 59 1.23 -3.13 11.38
C GLY A 59 1.26 -3.33 9.86
N VAL A 60 0.91 -2.31 9.08
CA VAL A 60 0.98 -2.32 7.61
C VAL A 60 2.43 -2.53 7.15
N ALA A 61 3.38 -1.76 7.69
CA ALA A 61 4.78 -1.89 7.31
C ALA A 61 5.33 -3.30 7.58
N VAL A 62 5.06 -3.84 8.78
CA VAL A 62 5.48 -5.19 9.16
C VAL A 62 4.80 -6.24 8.28
N LEU A 63 3.48 -6.17 8.09
CA LEU A 63 2.72 -7.12 7.28
C LEU A 63 3.27 -7.19 5.86
N PHE A 64 3.36 -6.06 5.17
CA PHE A 64 3.83 -6.05 3.77
C PHE A 64 5.30 -6.38 3.64
N ALA A 65 6.14 -6.02 4.62
CA ALA A 65 7.53 -6.46 4.66
C ALA A 65 7.64 -7.99 4.81
N LEU A 66 6.88 -8.60 5.72
CA LEU A 66 6.90 -10.06 5.91
C LEU A 66 6.37 -10.78 4.66
N LEU A 67 5.23 -10.35 4.12
CA LEU A 67 4.68 -10.92 2.89
C LEU A 67 5.70 -10.84 1.75
N ALA A 68 6.32 -9.67 1.54
CA ALA A 68 7.33 -9.46 0.49
C ALA A 68 8.60 -10.30 0.71
N LYS A 69 9.02 -10.49 1.97
CA LYS A 69 10.19 -11.29 2.33
C LYS A 69 9.97 -12.79 2.11
N PHE A 70 8.75 -13.27 2.34
CA PHE A 70 8.42 -14.69 2.33
C PHE A 70 7.67 -15.16 1.07
N VAL A 71 7.59 -14.34 0.02
CA VAL A 71 6.97 -14.73 -1.27
C VAL A 71 7.50 -16.06 -1.79
N SER A 72 8.81 -16.27 -1.77
CA SER A 72 9.44 -17.50 -2.29
C SER A 72 9.16 -18.75 -1.44
N ALA A 73 8.64 -18.58 -0.22
CA ALA A 73 8.26 -19.68 0.65
C ALA A 73 6.82 -20.16 0.42
N ILE A 74 6.04 -19.49 -0.45
CA ILE A 74 4.65 -19.84 -0.72
C ILE A 74 4.60 -21.13 -1.58
N PRO A 75 3.94 -22.20 -1.10
CA PRO A 75 3.79 -23.43 -1.89
C PRO A 75 2.95 -23.21 -3.15
N ASP A 76 3.33 -23.89 -4.23
CA ASP A 76 2.65 -23.82 -5.55
C ASP A 76 1.16 -24.10 -5.47
N ALA A 77 0.74 -25.02 -4.60
CA ALA A 77 -0.66 -25.37 -4.39
C ALA A 77 -1.50 -24.21 -3.84
N MET A 78 -0.89 -23.25 -3.15
CA MET A 78 -1.57 -22.07 -2.60
C MET A 78 -1.64 -20.90 -3.58
N ILE A 79 -0.91 -20.98 -4.70
CA ILE A 79 -0.84 -19.90 -5.68
C ILE A 79 -1.98 -20.09 -6.68
N ASN A 80 -2.93 -19.14 -6.69
CA ASN A 80 -3.98 -19.10 -7.69
C ASN A 80 -3.54 -18.25 -8.90
N LEU A 81 -3.43 -18.87 -10.05
CA LEU A 81 -2.99 -18.26 -11.31
C LEU A 81 -3.94 -18.65 -12.46
N PRO A 82 -4.03 -17.83 -13.52
CA PRO A 82 -4.78 -18.19 -14.70
C PRO A 82 -4.35 -19.57 -15.25
N PRO A 83 -5.29 -20.48 -15.58
CA PRO A 83 -4.95 -21.85 -15.98
C PRO A 83 -3.97 -21.92 -17.16
N GLY A 84 -4.09 -20.98 -18.12
CA GLY A 84 -3.26 -20.95 -19.33
C GLY A 84 -1.80 -20.52 -19.11
N THR A 85 -1.47 -19.87 -18.00
CA THR A 85 -0.11 -19.38 -17.69
C THR A 85 0.46 -19.92 -16.39
N ARG A 86 -0.32 -20.69 -15.62
CA ARG A 86 0.09 -21.30 -14.35
C ARG A 86 1.37 -22.11 -14.49
N ALA A 87 1.43 -23.02 -15.48
CA ALA A 87 2.60 -23.88 -15.69
C ALA A 87 3.86 -23.07 -16.03
N TYR A 88 3.71 -21.95 -16.75
CA TYR A 88 4.82 -21.07 -17.06
C TYR A 88 5.39 -20.43 -15.80
N TRP A 89 4.55 -19.77 -14.99
CA TRP A 89 5.00 -19.02 -13.82
C TRP A 89 5.52 -19.89 -12.67
N LEU A 90 5.03 -21.12 -12.55
CA LEU A 90 5.45 -22.07 -11.51
C LEU A 90 6.62 -22.97 -11.97
N ASP A 91 7.04 -22.88 -13.23
CA ASP A 91 8.25 -23.56 -13.71
C ASP A 91 9.50 -22.99 -13.01
N ALA A 92 10.47 -23.86 -12.73
CA ALA A 92 11.69 -23.50 -12.01
C ALA A 92 12.48 -22.36 -12.70
N GLU A 93 12.43 -22.24 -14.03
CA GLU A 93 13.10 -21.17 -14.77
C GLU A 93 12.46 -19.79 -14.51
N HIS A 94 11.15 -19.73 -14.32
CA HIS A 94 10.39 -18.47 -14.23
C HIS A 94 9.96 -18.13 -12.80
N ARG A 95 10.07 -19.07 -11.86
CA ARG A 95 9.61 -18.87 -10.48
C ARG A 95 10.25 -17.67 -9.80
N ALA A 96 11.56 -17.47 -9.99
CA ALA A 96 12.26 -16.32 -9.43
C ALA A 96 11.75 -14.97 -9.98
N GLU A 97 11.32 -14.94 -11.25
CA GLU A 97 10.71 -13.76 -11.85
C GLU A 97 9.32 -13.49 -11.26
N PHE A 98 8.50 -14.53 -11.13
CA PHE A 98 7.19 -14.46 -10.48
C PHE A 98 7.30 -13.93 -9.05
N ASP A 99 8.24 -14.48 -8.27
CA ASP A 99 8.47 -14.06 -6.88
C ASP A 99 8.91 -12.59 -6.81
N ALA A 100 9.78 -12.14 -7.71
CA ALA A 100 10.21 -10.75 -7.79
C ALA A 100 9.06 -9.80 -8.18
N LEU A 101 8.16 -10.24 -9.06
CA LEU A 101 6.96 -9.50 -9.44
C LEU A 101 6.03 -9.33 -8.24
N LEU A 102 5.70 -10.42 -7.53
CA LEU A 102 4.85 -10.37 -6.34
C LEU A 102 5.47 -9.53 -5.22
N GLN A 103 6.77 -9.72 -4.95
CA GLN A 103 7.50 -8.93 -3.96
C GLN A 103 7.42 -7.43 -4.27
N ARG A 104 7.60 -7.05 -5.53
CA ARG A 104 7.46 -5.65 -5.96
C ARG A 104 6.05 -5.11 -5.71
N TRP A 105 5.01 -5.87 -6.05
CA TRP A 105 3.62 -5.45 -5.83
C TRP A 105 3.28 -5.28 -4.36
N LEU A 106 3.68 -6.22 -3.52
CA LEU A 106 3.48 -6.14 -2.07
C LEU A 106 4.14 -4.89 -1.47
N LEU A 107 5.39 -4.61 -1.85
CA LEU A 107 6.10 -3.41 -1.39
C LEU A 107 5.44 -2.13 -1.90
N MET A 108 4.97 -2.09 -3.16
CA MET A 108 4.27 -0.90 -3.69
C MET A 108 2.93 -0.66 -2.99
N ILE A 109 2.13 -1.71 -2.74
CA ILE A 109 0.84 -1.59 -2.06
C ILE A 109 1.05 -1.09 -0.63
N GLY A 110 1.93 -1.73 0.15
CA GLY A 110 2.23 -1.29 1.52
C GLY A 110 2.71 0.15 1.58
N SER A 111 3.58 0.55 0.64
CA SER A 111 4.07 1.93 0.55
C SER A 111 2.97 2.92 0.18
N GLY A 112 2.07 2.55 -0.73
CA GLY A 112 0.92 3.37 -1.13
C GLY A 112 -0.03 3.60 0.04
N VAL A 113 -0.33 2.56 0.83
CA VAL A 113 -1.17 2.68 2.03
C VAL A 113 -0.54 3.60 3.07
N LEU A 114 0.77 3.46 3.32
CA LEU A 114 1.49 4.36 4.24
C LEU A 114 1.51 5.82 3.76
N LEU A 115 1.67 6.05 2.45
CA LEU A 115 1.60 7.40 1.88
C LEU A 115 0.18 7.98 1.97
N LEU A 116 -0.85 7.17 1.74
CA LEU A 116 -2.23 7.60 1.93
C LEU A 116 -2.48 8.00 3.39
N LEU A 117 -2.02 7.20 4.36
CA LEU A 117 -2.04 7.54 5.79
C LEU A 117 -1.28 8.85 6.07
N THR A 118 -0.10 9.02 5.47
CA THR A 118 0.70 10.24 5.63
C THR A 118 -0.08 11.47 5.18
N ILE A 119 -0.75 11.40 4.03
CA ILE A 119 -1.53 12.50 3.45
C ILE A 119 -2.79 12.78 4.29
N THR A 120 -3.49 11.76 4.78
CA THR A 120 -4.67 11.98 5.64
C THR A 120 -4.30 12.61 6.98
N ILE A 121 -3.17 12.19 7.58
CA ILE A 121 -2.65 12.76 8.83
C ILE A 121 -2.21 14.21 8.62
N ALA A 122 -1.48 14.50 7.54
CA ALA A 122 -1.11 15.88 7.20
C ALA A 122 -2.35 16.74 6.91
N GLY A 123 -3.34 16.18 6.20
CA GLY A 123 -4.61 16.83 5.92
C GLY A 123 -5.36 17.23 7.19
N ALA A 124 -5.37 16.36 8.21
CA ALA A 124 -5.99 16.65 9.50
C ALA A 124 -5.37 17.86 10.20
N ILE A 125 -4.05 18.07 10.06
CA ILE A 125 -3.34 19.23 10.64
C ILE A 125 -3.73 20.52 9.90
N LEU A 126 -3.87 20.46 8.58
CA LEU A 126 -4.21 21.61 7.74
C LEU A 126 -5.68 22.03 7.85
N GLY A 127 -6.56 21.12 8.28
CA GLY A 127 -7.97 21.39 8.57
C GLY A 127 -8.90 20.27 8.15
N SER A 128 -10.03 20.14 8.84
CA SER A 128 -11.02 19.08 8.61
C SER A 128 -12.14 19.45 7.63
N GLY A 129 -12.13 20.68 7.10
CA GLY A 129 -13.04 21.11 6.03
C GLY A 129 -12.75 20.41 4.70
N SER A 130 -13.48 20.76 3.65
CA SER A 130 -13.23 20.22 2.30
C SER A 130 -11.78 20.46 1.88
N ASN A 131 -11.01 19.37 1.80
CA ASN A 131 -9.60 19.41 1.42
C ASN A 131 -9.45 18.86 -0.01
N PRO A 132 -9.32 19.73 -1.04
CA PRO A 132 -9.23 19.29 -2.43
C PRO A 132 -7.96 18.48 -2.70
N VAL A 133 -6.87 18.75 -1.98
CA VAL A 133 -5.63 17.96 -2.09
C VAL A 133 -5.88 16.52 -1.62
N LEU A 134 -6.57 16.36 -0.49
CA LEU A 134 -6.91 15.03 0.01
C LEU A 134 -7.89 14.30 -0.93
N ALA A 135 -8.91 15.00 -1.44
CA ALA A 135 -9.85 14.43 -2.40
C ALA A 135 -9.12 13.91 -3.64
N VAL A 136 -8.24 14.72 -4.23
CA VAL A 136 -7.42 14.32 -5.38
C VAL A 136 -6.49 13.16 -5.01
N ALA A 137 -5.84 13.19 -3.85
CA ALA A 137 -4.93 12.14 -3.41
C ALA A 137 -5.63 10.78 -3.27
N VAL A 138 -6.87 10.74 -2.76
CA VAL A 138 -7.68 9.52 -2.69
C VAL A 138 -7.95 8.98 -4.09
N TRP A 139 -8.40 9.81 -5.02
CA TRP A 139 -8.67 9.38 -6.40
C TRP A 139 -7.41 8.95 -7.14
N VAL A 140 -6.29 9.65 -6.97
CA VAL A 140 -5.00 9.26 -7.54
C VAL A 140 -4.55 7.91 -6.96
N PHE A 141 -4.67 7.71 -5.65
CA PHE A 141 -4.35 6.42 -5.03
C PHE A 141 -5.21 5.29 -5.61
N LEU A 142 -6.53 5.48 -5.70
CA LEU A 142 -7.44 4.48 -6.28
C LEU A 142 -7.11 4.20 -7.76
N ALA A 143 -6.83 5.22 -8.55
CA ALA A 143 -6.43 5.08 -9.95
C ALA A 143 -5.11 4.32 -10.10
N LEU A 144 -4.12 4.59 -9.24
CA LEU A 144 -2.84 3.88 -9.22
C LEU A 144 -2.99 2.41 -8.83
N ILE A 145 -3.83 2.11 -7.84
CA ILE A 145 -4.16 0.73 -7.46
C ILE A 145 -4.84 0.02 -8.64
N LEU A 146 -5.85 0.64 -9.25
CA LEU A 146 -6.57 0.05 -10.39
C LEU A 146 -5.63 -0.22 -11.58
N ALA A 147 -4.87 0.80 -12.00
CA ALA A 147 -3.89 0.67 -13.06
C ALA A 147 -2.86 -0.42 -12.74
N GLY A 148 -2.45 -0.51 -11.49
CA GLY A 148 -1.50 -1.50 -11.03
C GLY A 148 -2.04 -2.94 -11.06
N VAL A 149 -3.26 -3.14 -10.58
CA VAL A 149 -3.95 -4.44 -10.65
C VAL A 149 -4.15 -4.85 -12.11
N VAL A 150 -4.59 -3.93 -12.98
CA VAL A 150 -4.74 -4.20 -14.42
C VAL A 150 -3.40 -4.58 -15.05
N HIS A 151 -2.31 -3.87 -14.70
CA HIS A 151 -0.97 -4.21 -15.17
C HIS A 151 -0.55 -5.60 -14.70
N LEU A 152 -0.70 -5.91 -13.41
CA LEU A 152 -0.37 -7.22 -12.85
C LEU A 152 -1.14 -8.34 -13.55
N ILE A 153 -2.45 -8.21 -13.69
CA ILE A 153 -3.29 -9.20 -14.37
C ILE A 153 -2.84 -9.39 -15.81
N ARG A 154 -2.59 -8.29 -16.55
CA ARG A 154 -2.09 -8.37 -17.92
C ARG A 154 -0.77 -9.13 -17.97
N THR A 155 0.21 -8.78 -17.13
CA THR A 155 1.49 -9.50 -17.04
C THR A 155 1.28 -10.99 -16.79
N LEU A 156 0.45 -11.35 -15.81
CA LEU A 156 0.20 -12.75 -15.47
C LEU A 156 -0.49 -13.54 -16.58
N VAL A 157 -1.31 -12.88 -17.41
CA VAL A 157 -2.06 -13.51 -18.52
C VAL A 157 -1.27 -13.56 -19.83
N THR A 158 -0.42 -12.57 -20.11
CA THR A 158 0.31 -12.49 -21.39
C THR A 158 1.68 -13.18 -21.40
N ALA A 159 2.03 -13.87 -20.31
CA ALA A 159 3.29 -14.61 -20.23
C ALA A 159 3.46 -15.54 -21.45
N PRO A 160 4.61 -15.51 -22.16
CA PRO A 160 4.76 -16.21 -23.42
C PRO A 160 4.51 -17.70 -23.24
N LYS A 161 3.51 -18.22 -23.97
CA LYS A 161 3.29 -19.67 -24.09
C LYS A 161 4.61 -20.26 -24.57
N ARG A 162 5.14 -21.28 -23.88
CA ARG A 162 6.26 -22.09 -24.41
C ARG A 162 5.89 -22.42 -25.86
N ALA A 163 6.75 -22.04 -26.81
CA ALA A 163 6.70 -22.64 -28.14
C ALA A 163 6.86 -24.15 -27.89
N ALA A 164 5.83 -24.91 -28.25
CA ALA A 164 5.81 -26.36 -28.12
C ALA A 164 6.89 -27.00 -28.98
#